data_AF-D7KTU9-F1
#
_entry.id   AF-D7KTU9-F1
#
_cell.length_a   1.000
_cell.length_b   1.000
_cell.length_c   1.000
_cell.angle_alpha   90.00
_cell.angle_beta   90.00
_cell.angle_gamma   90.00
#
_symmetry.space_group_name_H-M   'P 1'
#
loop_
_entity.id
_entity.type
_entity.pdbx_description
1 polymer ?
#
loop_
_entity_poly.entity_id
_entity_poly.type
_entity_poly.pdbx_seq_one_letter_code
_entity_poly.pdbx_strand_id
1 'polypeptide(L)'
;MMMSATAKVMHGRVLLPSHRERRTISTGSEILRLRETVPKRFRLMMVTTATAKYKGTKMREEKLSEMIEEKVKEATEVCEAEERSEECRVAWDEVEEVSQARADLRVKLKLLNQDPLESFCQENPETDECRIYED
;
A
#
# COMPACT_ATOMS: atom_id res chain seq x y z
N MET A 1 -2.81 46.54 12.62
CA MET A 1 -3.24 46.40 14.03
C MET A 1 -4.43 45.45 14.07
N MET A 2 -4.53 44.64 15.13
CA MET A 2 -5.53 43.57 15.42
C MET A 2 -5.15 42.20 14.83
N MET A 3 -4.36 41.35 15.54
CA MET A 3 -4.66 40.54 16.75
C MET A 3 -5.71 39.46 16.43
N SER A 4 -5.34 38.19 16.24
CA SER A 4 -5.42 37.11 17.27
C SER A 4 -5.79 35.81 16.52
N ALA A 5 -5.57 34.59 16.96
CA ALA A 5 -4.76 33.96 17.99
C ALA A 5 -4.63 32.48 17.56
N THR A 6 -3.54 31.84 17.95
CA THR A 6 -3.20 30.44 17.68
C THR A 6 -4.02 29.48 18.55
N ALA A 7 -4.54 28.40 17.98
CA ALA A 7 -5.11 27.28 18.71
C ALA A 7 -4.23 26.03 18.54
N LYS A 8 -3.43 25.73 19.57
CA LYS A 8 -2.59 24.53 19.67
C LYS A 8 -3.40 23.47 20.42
N VAL A 9 -3.81 22.41 19.74
CA VAL A 9 -4.45 21.27 20.40
C VAL A 9 -3.36 20.33 20.91
N MET A 10 -3.17 20.32 22.22
CA MET A 10 -2.31 19.36 22.92
C MET A 10 -3.16 18.15 23.31
N HIS A 11 -2.88 16.99 22.72
CA HIS A 11 -3.41 15.72 23.20
C HIS A 11 -2.35 15.00 24.04
N GLY A 12 -2.81 14.55 25.20
CA GLY A 12 -2.01 14.17 26.36
C GLY A 12 -1.20 12.90 26.15
N ARG A 13 0.04 13.00 26.62
CA ARG A 13 0.98 11.90 26.77
C ARG A 13 0.58 11.09 28.01
N VAL A 14 -0.03 9.93 27.83
CA VAL A 14 -0.25 8.98 28.92
C VAL A 14 1.06 8.22 29.15
N LEU A 15 1.71 8.51 30.27
CA LEU A 15 2.84 7.78 30.86
C LEU A 15 2.28 6.88 31.96
N LEU A 16 2.64 5.59 31.99
CA LEU A 16 2.74 4.70 33.18
C LEU A 16 2.90 3.23 32.70
N PRO A 17 3.49 2.31 33.48
CA PRO A 17 4.77 2.34 34.18
C PRO A 17 5.70 1.18 33.81
N SER A 18 6.98 1.41 34.09
CA SER A 18 8.07 0.44 34.21
C SER A 18 7.72 -0.70 35.17
N HIS A 19 7.78 -1.95 34.71
CA HIS A 19 8.04 -3.10 35.57
C HIS A 19 9.14 -3.96 34.97
N ARG A 20 10.33 -3.68 35.48
CA ARG A 20 11.50 -4.55 35.52
C ARG A 20 11.11 -5.82 36.28
N GLU A 21 11.15 -6.97 35.64
CA GLU A 21 11.52 -8.19 36.35
C GLU A 21 12.35 -9.12 35.48
N ARG A 22 13.56 -9.32 36.00
CA ARG A 22 14.67 -10.03 35.43
C ARG A 22 14.49 -11.50 35.84
N ARG A 23 14.32 -12.41 34.89
CA ARG A 23 14.53 -13.84 35.15
C ARG A 23 15.68 -14.31 34.26
N THR A 24 16.86 -14.29 34.85
CA THR A 24 18.01 -15.07 34.40
C THR A 24 17.70 -16.53 34.68
N ILE A 25 17.54 -17.34 33.63
CA ILE A 25 17.63 -18.80 33.76
C ILE A 25 19.02 -19.20 33.30
N SER A 26 19.70 -19.83 34.24
CA SER A 26 21.05 -20.36 34.17
C SER A 26 21.05 -21.72 33.45
N THR A 27 22.12 -21.93 32.69
CA THR A 27 22.85 -23.20 32.48
C THR A 27 22.25 -24.35 31.67
N GLY A 28 23.09 -24.88 30.77
CA GLY A 28 23.04 -26.24 30.21
C GLY A 28 22.86 -26.23 28.70
N SER A 29 23.93 -26.17 27.90
CA SER A 29 24.61 -27.37 27.36
C SER A 29 23.64 -28.44 26.85
N GLU A 30 23.43 -28.53 25.55
CA GLU A 30 24.08 -29.55 24.72
C GLU A 30 23.61 -29.46 23.26
N ILE A 31 24.59 -29.42 22.38
CA ILE A 31 24.45 -29.58 20.94
C ILE A 31 24.14 -31.05 20.68
N LEU A 32 22.90 -31.36 20.36
CA LEU A 32 22.55 -32.60 19.67
C LEU A 32 22.17 -32.24 18.23
N ARG A 33 23.16 -32.38 17.35
CA ARG A 33 22.96 -32.41 15.89
C ARG A 33 22.10 -33.62 15.54
N LEU A 34 20.78 -33.44 15.53
CA LEU A 34 19.88 -34.35 14.84
C LEU A 34 19.98 -34.07 13.35
N ARG A 35 20.78 -34.92 12.70
CA ARG A 35 20.90 -35.03 11.26
C ARG A 35 19.62 -35.73 10.76
N GLU A 36 18.52 -34.99 10.70
CA GLU A 36 17.29 -35.48 10.08
C GLU A 36 17.40 -35.36 8.56
N THR A 37 17.51 -36.51 7.91
CA THR A 37 17.43 -36.61 6.45
C THR A 37 15.99 -36.35 6.02
N VAL A 38 15.68 -35.10 5.67
CA VAL A 38 14.39 -34.73 5.11
C VAL A 38 14.21 -35.45 3.76
N PRO A 39 13.12 -36.21 3.55
CA PRO A 39 12.88 -36.89 2.28
C PRO A 39 12.70 -35.85 1.17
N LYS A 40 13.53 -35.97 0.13
CA LYS A 40 13.46 -35.20 -1.13
C LYS A 40 12.16 -35.53 -1.88
N ARG A 41 11.00 -35.05 -1.44
CA ARG A 41 9.76 -35.11 -2.24
C ARG A 41 8.62 -34.17 -1.86
N PHE A 42 8.82 -33.17 -1.00
CA PHE A 42 7.86 -32.06 -0.93
C PHE A 42 8.08 -31.08 -2.08
N ARG A 43 7.57 -31.56 -3.21
CA ARG A 43 7.30 -30.90 -4.47
C ARG A 43 6.44 -29.64 -4.22
N LEU A 44 7.03 -28.48 -4.46
CA LEU A 44 6.41 -27.31 -5.13
C LEU A 44 4.92 -27.03 -4.79
N MET A 45 4.66 -26.13 -3.84
CA MET A 45 3.39 -25.37 -3.78
C MET A 45 3.54 -24.09 -2.94
N MET A 46 4.32 -23.11 -3.41
CA MET A 46 4.42 -21.77 -2.82
C MET A 46 4.50 -20.67 -3.92
N VAL A 47 3.79 -20.84 -5.05
CA VAL A 47 3.90 -19.89 -6.20
C VAL A 47 2.55 -19.40 -6.76
N THR A 48 1.40 -19.79 -6.23
CA THR A 48 0.11 -19.52 -6.93
C THR A 48 -0.65 -18.27 -6.45
N THR A 49 -0.29 -17.61 -5.36
CA THR A 49 -1.07 -16.46 -4.85
C THR A 49 -0.62 -15.10 -5.38
N ALA A 50 0.67 -14.91 -5.65
CA ALA A 50 1.21 -13.63 -6.11
C ALA A 50 0.76 -13.29 -7.55
N THR A 51 0.69 -14.28 -8.44
CA THR A 51 0.31 -14.07 -9.86
C THR A 51 -1.20 -13.86 -10.06
N ALA A 52 -2.03 -14.42 -9.18
CA ALA A 52 -3.49 -14.25 -9.25
C ALA A 52 -3.92 -12.82 -8.89
N LYS A 53 -3.26 -12.17 -7.92
CA LYS A 53 -3.55 -10.79 -7.52
C LYS A 53 -3.30 -9.80 -8.67
N TYR A 54 -2.22 -9.99 -9.43
CA TYR A 54 -1.85 -9.13 -10.57
C TYR A 54 -2.87 -9.18 -11.72
N LYS A 55 -3.44 -10.37 -12.02
CA LYS A 55 -4.46 -10.51 -13.07
C LYS A 55 -5.75 -9.75 -12.72
N GLY A 56 -6.20 -9.83 -11.46
CA GLY A 56 -7.41 -9.12 -11.02
C GLY A 56 -7.25 -7.60 -11.07
N THR A 57 -6.08 -7.07 -10.70
CA THR A 57 -5.83 -5.63 -10.72
C THR A 57 -5.70 -5.08 -12.13
N LYS A 58 -5.10 -5.84 -13.06
CA LYS A 58 -5.01 -5.46 -14.48
C LYS A 58 -6.39 -5.39 -15.13
N MET A 59 -7.22 -6.41 -14.93
CA MET A 59 -8.61 -6.43 -15.43
C MET A 59 -9.43 -5.22 -14.92
N ARG A 60 -9.20 -4.81 -13.67
CA ARG A 60 -9.87 -3.64 -13.09
C ARG A 60 -9.40 -2.33 -13.74
N GLU A 61 -8.12 -2.20 -14.04
CA GLU A 61 -7.58 -1.03 -14.75
C GLU A 61 -8.15 -0.92 -16.17
N GLU A 62 -8.21 -2.03 -16.90
CA GLU A 62 -8.81 -2.11 -18.24
C GLU A 62 -10.30 -1.71 -18.19
N LYS A 63 -11.08 -2.28 -17.26
CA LYS A 63 -12.50 -1.93 -17.08
C LYS A 63 -12.73 -0.46 -16.76
N LEU A 64 -11.88 0.14 -15.92
CA LEU A 64 -11.96 1.58 -15.63
C LEU A 64 -11.61 2.42 -16.86
N SER A 65 -10.69 1.95 -17.72
CA SER A 65 -10.38 2.63 -18.97
C SER A 65 -11.57 2.62 -19.93
N GLU A 66 -12.21 1.47 -20.12
CA GLU A 66 -13.41 1.35 -20.95
C GLU A 66 -14.55 2.25 -20.44
N MET A 67 -14.76 2.28 -19.12
CA MET A 67 -15.79 3.12 -18.49
C MET A 67 -15.52 4.62 -18.67
N ILE A 68 -14.25 5.05 -18.64
CA ILE A 68 -13.89 6.45 -18.94
C ILE A 68 -14.23 6.79 -20.38
N GLU A 69 -13.91 5.91 -21.33
CA GLU A 69 -14.24 6.15 -22.74
C GLU A 69 -15.74 6.23 -22.99
N GLU A 70 -16.54 5.40 -22.32
CA GLU A 70 -18.00 5.47 -22.34
C GLU A 70 -18.51 6.80 -21.77
N LYS A 71 -18.02 7.19 -20.58
CA LYS A 71 -18.44 8.41 -19.89
C LYS A 71 -18.02 9.68 -20.65
N VAL A 72 -16.87 9.68 -21.32
CA VAL A 72 -16.45 10.79 -22.19
C VAL A 72 -17.41 10.95 -23.37
N LYS A 73 -17.87 9.86 -23.97
CA LYS A 73 -18.88 9.93 -25.05
C LYS A 73 -20.20 10.48 -24.52
N GLU A 74 -20.68 9.97 -23.40
CA GLU A 74 -21.90 10.46 -22.74
C GLU A 74 -21.79 11.96 -22.41
N ALA A 75 -20.69 12.40 -21.80
CA ALA A 75 -20.46 13.80 -21.49
C ALA A 75 -20.39 14.67 -22.76
N THR A 76 -19.78 14.17 -23.83
CA THR A 76 -19.73 14.88 -25.12
C THR A 76 -21.14 15.06 -25.68
N GLU A 77 -21.95 13.99 -25.72
CA GLU A 77 -23.33 14.03 -26.21
C GLU A 77 -24.23 14.97 -25.39
N VAL A 78 -24.08 14.97 -24.05
CA VAL A 78 -24.84 15.89 -23.17
C VAL A 78 -24.43 17.34 -23.40
N CYS A 79 -23.15 17.61 -23.58
CA CYS A 79 -22.61 18.95 -23.77
C CYS A 79 -22.82 19.52 -25.19
N GLU A 80 -23.16 18.69 -26.19
CA GLU A 80 -23.42 19.15 -27.56
C GLU A 80 -24.61 20.13 -27.65
N ALA A 81 -25.60 20.00 -26.76
CA ALA A 81 -26.76 20.89 -26.73
C ALA A 81 -26.42 22.24 -26.08
N GLU A 82 -25.88 22.23 -24.87
CA GLU A 82 -25.46 23.44 -24.14
C GLU A 82 -24.21 23.18 -23.30
N GLU A 83 -23.07 23.71 -23.73
CA GLU A 83 -21.76 23.58 -23.06
C GLU A 83 -21.73 24.16 -21.63
N ARG A 84 -22.65 25.08 -21.30
CA ARG A 84 -22.75 25.74 -19.99
C ARG A 84 -23.90 25.24 -19.12
N SER A 85 -24.59 24.18 -19.54
CA SER A 85 -25.66 23.60 -18.74
C SER A 85 -25.09 22.90 -17.50
N GLU A 86 -25.89 22.81 -16.45
CA GLU A 86 -25.48 22.10 -15.23
C GLU A 86 -25.31 20.60 -15.48
N GLU A 87 -26.10 20.04 -16.38
CA GLU A 87 -26.04 18.65 -16.82
C GLU A 87 -24.71 18.34 -17.52
N CYS A 88 -24.22 19.25 -18.38
CA CYS A 88 -22.90 19.12 -19.01
C CYS A 88 -21.77 19.10 -17.96
N ARG A 89 -21.84 19.99 -16.96
CA ARG A 89 -20.87 20.00 -15.84
C ARG A 89 -20.90 18.68 -15.07
N VAL A 90 -22.09 18.22 -14.69
CA VAL A 90 -22.25 16.96 -13.95
C VAL A 90 -21.72 15.76 -14.74
N ALA A 91 -21.96 15.71 -16.06
CA ALA A 91 -21.45 14.62 -16.88
C ALA A 91 -19.90 14.59 -16.92
N TRP A 92 -19.25 15.75 -16.96
CA TRP A 92 -17.79 15.84 -16.85
C TRP A 92 -17.28 15.55 -15.43
N ASP A 93 -18.01 15.92 -14.39
CA ASP A 93 -17.68 15.56 -13.00
C ASP A 93 -17.65 14.03 -12.83
N GLU A 94 -18.59 13.30 -13.46
CA GLU A 94 -18.56 11.83 -13.45
C GLU A 94 -17.33 11.25 -14.16
N VAL A 95 -16.90 11.84 -15.28
CA VAL A 95 -15.67 11.45 -15.98
C VAL A 95 -14.45 11.66 -15.08
N GLU A 96 -14.41 12.78 -14.33
CA GLU A 96 -13.34 13.10 -13.40
C GLU A 96 -13.24 12.05 -12.28
N GLU A 97 -14.37 11.69 -11.66
CA GLU A 97 -14.42 10.70 -10.58
C GLU A 97 -13.93 9.32 -11.02
N VAL A 98 -14.36 8.83 -12.19
CA VAL A 98 -13.89 7.54 -12.72
C VAL A 98 -12.40 7.60 -13.07
N SER A 99 -11.94 8.74 -13.60
CA SER A 99 -10.53 8.97 -13.91
C SER A 99 -9.65 8.99 -12.66
N GLN A 100 -10.13 9.61 -11.59
CA GLN A 100 -9.48 9.62 -10.29
C GLN A 100 -9.39 8.21 -9.71
N ALA A 101 -10.48 7.43 -9.77
CA ALA A 101 -10.47 6.03 -9.32
C ALA A 101 -9.42 5.19 -10.07
N ARG A 102 -9.24 5.43 -11.38
CA ARG A 102 -8.19 4.76 -12.18
C ARG A 102 -6.78 5.21 -11.76
N ALA A 103 -6.58 6.50 -11.53
CA ALA A 103 -5.30 7.03 -11.07
C ALA A 103 -4.90 6.46 -9.71
N ASP A 104 -5.83 6.43 -8.76
CA ASP A 104 -5.64 5.85 -7.42
C ASP A 104 -5.26 4.38 -7.48
N LEU A 105 -5.92 3.61 -8.37
CA LEU A 105 -5.58 2.22 -8.59
C LEU A 105 -4.14 2.06 -9.06
N ARG A 106 -3.68 2.90 -10.00
CA ARG A 106 -2.30 2.87 -10.49
C ARG A 106 -1.27 3.21 -9.41
N VAL A 107 -1.57 4.18 -8.56
CA VAL A 107 -0.71 4.53 -7.42
C VAL A 107 -0.59 3.34 -6.46
N LYS A 108 -1.72 2.72 -6.10
CA LYS A 108 -1.73 1.53 -5.23
C LYS A 108 -0.96 0.37 -5.85
N LEU A 109 -1.06 0.17 -7.17
CA LEU A 109 -0.30 -0.88 -7.86
C LEU A 109 1.21 -0.63 -7.82
N LYS A 110 1.64 0.62 -7.99
CA LYS A 110 3.07 0.97 -7.85
C LYS A 110 3.58 0.66 -6.45
N LEU A 111 2.82 1.00 -5.41
CA LEU A 111 3.18 0.70 -4.02
C LEU A 111 3.23 -0.81 -3.74
N LEU A 112 2.32 -1.60 -4.31
CA LEU A 112 2.34 -3.06 -4.17
C LEU A 112 3.50 -3.72 -4.93
N ASN A 113 4.01 -3.06 -5.98
CA ASN A 113 5.16 -3.54 -6.75
C ASN A 113 6.50 -3.04 -6.18
N GLN A 114 6.50 -2.18 -5.16
CA GLN A 114 7.72 -1.85 -4.43
C GLN A 114 8.17 -3.07 -3.62
N ASP A 115 9.49 -3.19 -3.44
CA ASP A 115 10.05 -4.27 -2.64
C ASP A 115 9.57 -4.10 -1.19
N PRO A 116 8.88 -5.10 -0.60
CA PRO A 116 8.48 -5.04 0.80
C PRO A 116 9.65 -4.72 1.75
N LEU A 117 10.87 -5.13 1.39
CA LEU A 117 12.08 -4.87 2.18
C LEU A 117 12.49 -3.39 2.16
N GLU A 118 12.19 -2.64 1.10
CA GLU A 118 12.61 -1.25 0.94
C GLU A 118 12.01 -0.34 2.03
N SER A 119 10.73 -0.52 2.33
CA SER A 119 10.06 0.21 3.42
C SER A 119 10.62 -0.14 4.80
N PHE A 120 11.01 -1.40 5.01
CA PHE A 120 11.61 -1.87 6.26
C PHE A 120 13.02 -1.28 6.45
N CYS A 121 13.83 -1.26 5.39
CA CYS A 121 15.17 -0.71 5.42
C CYS A 121 15.21 0.82 5.58
N GLN A 122 14.16 1.53 5.15
CA GLN A 122 14.01 2.97 5.41
C GLN A 122 13.86 3.30 6.90
N GLU A 123 13.20 2.43 7.67
CA GLU A 123 12.98 2.61 9.10
C GLU A 123 14.07 1.97 9.97
N ASN A 124 14.78 0.95 9.43
CA ASN A 124 15.78 0.16 10.15
C ASN A 124 17.07 -0.01 9.31
N PRO A 125 17.83 1.06 9.03
CA PRO A 125 19.02 1.00 8.18
C PRO A 125 20.18 0.18 8.76
N GLU A 126 20.19 -0.03 10.08
CA GLU A 126 21.24 -0.75 10.80
C GLU A 126 21.06 -2.27 10.84
N THR A 127 19.91 -2.80 10.42
CA THR A 127 19.67 -4.24 10.42
C THR A 127 20.53 -4.93 9.38
N ASP A 128 20.87 -6.19 9.63
CA ASP A 128 21.76 -6.95 8.77
C ASP A 128 21.20 -7.11 7.34
N GLU A 129 19.88 -7.06 7.18
CA GLU A 129 19.19 -7.09 5.89
C GLU A 129 19.32 -5.78 5.07
N CYS A 130 19.66 -4.67 5.73
CA CYS A 130 19.58 -3.31 5.18
C CYS A 130 20.91 -2.55 5.19
N ARG A 131 21.95 -3.13 5.79
CA ARG A 131 23.26 -2.53 5.97
C ARG A 131 24.04 -2.48 4.65
N ILE A 132 24.19 -1.28 4.10
CA ILE A 132 25.01 -1.02 2.90
C ILE A 132 26.37 -0.46 3.34
N TYR A 133 27.46 -1.03 2.84
CA TYR A 133 28.82 -0.52 3.03
C TYR A 133 29.24 0.23 1.77
N GLU A 134 29.79 1.44 1.92
CA GLU A 134 30.45 2.15 0.82
C GLU A 134 31.89 1.62 0.69
N ASP A 135 32.25 1.14 -0.50
CA ASP A 135 33.60 0.65 -0.85
C ASP A 135 34.61 1.79 -1.08
#